data_AF-A0A7V8XNA0-F1
#
_entry.id   AF-A0A7V8XNA0-F1
#
_cell.length_a   1.000
_cell.length_b   1.000
_cell.length_c   1.000
_cell.angle_alpha   90.00
_cell.angle_beta   90.00
_cell.angle_gamma   90.00
#
_symmetry.space_group_name_H-M   'P 1'
#
loop_
_entity.id
_entity.type
_entity.pdbx_description
1 polymer ?
#
loop_
_entity_poly.entity_id
_entity_poly.type
_entity_poly.pdbx_seq_one_letter_code
_entity_poly.pdbx_strand_id
1 'polypeptide(L)'
;QDPVWEQSFPDVSGIVVPLRDPRARRVVHVRMTKKEVAARRRANEIRLSSLLADLELLDLDPILVSSSDPTDLLATFLDWTELRRARRGSMA
;
A
#
# COMPACT_ATOMS: atom_id res chain seq x y z
N GLN A 1 -8.57 -6.71 -4.30
CA GLN A 1 -7.52 -6.77 -3.26
C GLN A 1 -7.37 -5.34 -2.78
N ASP A 2 -7.48 -5.10 -1.48
CA ASP A 2 -7.41 -3.74 -0.93
C ASP A 2 -5.95 -3.25 -1.01
N PRO A 3 -5.67 -2.15 -1.74
CA PRO A 3 -4.30 -1.68 -1.95
C PRO A 3 -3.63 -1.20 -0.65
N VAL A 4 -4.40 -0.84 0.38
CA VAL A 4 -3.87 -0.42 1.69
C VAL A 4 -3.37 -1.63 2.47
N TRP A 5 -4.01 -2.80 2.32
CA TRP A 5 -3.57 -4.04 3.01
C TRP A 5 -2.23 -4.55 2.49
N GLU A 6 -1.92 -4.24 1.23
CA GLU A 6 -0.64 -4.58 0.58
C GLU A 6 0.53 -3.73 1.09
N GLN A 7 0.24 -2.60 1.75
CA GLN A 7 1.23 -1.72 2.39
C GLN A 7 1.51 -2.16 3.83
N SER A 8 0.45 -2.29 4.64
CA SER A 8 0.53 -2.81 6.00
C SER A 8 -0.70 -3.65 6.29
N PHE A 9 -0.46 -4.92 6.64
CA PHE A 9 -1.55 -5.86 6.83
C PHE A 9 -2.33 -5.53 8.12
N PRO A 10 -3.67 -5.42 8.06
CA PRO A 10 -4.47 -5.07 9.22
C PRO A 10 -4.41 -6.15 10.30
N ASP A 11 -4.66 -5.77 11.55
CA ASP A 11 -4.78 -6.76 12.62
C ASP A 11 -6.14 -7.46 12.54
N VAL A 12 -6.14 -8.60 11.84
CA VAL A 12 -7.29 -9.50 11.72
C VAL A 12 -7.09 -10.78 12.55
N SER A 13 -6.21 -10.71 13.56
CA SER A 13 -5.93 -11.88 14.37
C SER A 13 -7.16 -12.30 15.18
N GLY A 14 -7.43 -13.60 15.20
CA GLY A 14 -8.57 -14.14 15.96
C GLY A 14 -9.95 -13.96 15.30
N ILE A 15 -10.05 -13.25 14.18
CA ILE A 15 -11.26 -13.20 13.35
C ILE A 15 -11.14 -14.10 12.12
N VAL A 16 -12.28 -14.50 11.57
CA VAL A 16 -12.35 -15.25 10.31
C VAL A 16 -12.57 -14.25 9.18
N VAL A 17 -11.65 -14.22 8.21
CA VAL A 17 -11.72 -13.33 7.05
C VAL A 17 -12.12 -14.13 5.81
N PRO A 18 -13.19 -13.74 5.09
CA PRO A 18 -13.52 -14.34 3.81
C PRO A 18 -12.57 -13.82 2.72
N LEU A 19 -11.76 -14.70 2.16
CA LEU A 19 -10.84 -14.39 1.07
C LEU A 19 -11.30 -15.07 -0.22
N ARG A 20 -11.19 -14.36 -1.33
CA ARG A 20 -11.47 -14.94 -2.65
C ARG A 20 -10.25 -15.69 -3.15
N ASP A 21 -10.37 -16.99 -3.38
CA ASP A 21 -9.35 -17.80 -4.03
C ASP A 21 -9.38 -17.53 -5.55
N PRO A 22 -8.33 -16.92 -6.13
CA PRO A 22 -8.30 -16.61 -7.56
C PRO A 22 -8.19 -17.86 -8.44
N ARG A 23 -7.64 -18.97 -7.92
CA ARG A 23 -7.46 -20.22 -8.67
C ARG A 23 -8.75 -21.05 -8.66
N ALA A 24 -9.36 -21.20 -7.48
CA ALA A 24 -10.57 -22.01 -7.32
C ALA A 24 -11.89 -21.24 -7.54
N ARG A 25 -11.83 -19.92 -7.79
CA ARG A 25 -12.99 -19.01 -7.96
C ARG A 25 -14.05 -19.09 -6.84
N ARG A 26 -13.64 -19.47 -5.63
CA ARG A 26 -14.52 -19.60 -4.45
C ARG A 26 -14.06 -18.70 -3.31
N VAL A 27 -14.97 -18.41 -2.38
CA VAL A 27 -14.63 -17.74 -1.12
C VAL A 27 -14.17 -18.80 -0.12
N VAL A 28 -13.02 -18.56 0.52
CA VAL A 28 -12.44 -19.39 1.57
C VAL A 28 -12.39 -18.59 2.85
N HIS A 29 -12.77 -19.22 3.96
CA HIS A 29 -12.73 -18.61 5.28
C HIS A 29 -11.38 -18.91 5.91
N VAL A 30 -10.58 -17.88 6.14
CA VAL A 30 -9.22 -18.01 6.70
C VAL A 30 -9.19 -17.39 8.08
N ARG A 31 -8.67 -18.14 9.05
CA ARG A 31 -8.37 -17.64 10.39
C ARG A 31 -6.86 -17.50 10.50
N MET A 32 -6.41 -16.32 10.94
CA MET A 32 -4.99 -16.04 11.13
C MET A 32 -4.66 -15.86 12.61
N THR A 33 -3.50 -16.36 13.00
CA THR A 33 -2.90 -16.11 14.30
C THR A 33 -2.25 -14.73 14.33
N LYS A 34 -2.01 -14.19 15.53
CA LYS A 34 -1.24 -12.95 15.73
C LYS A 34 0.13 -13.00 15.06
N LYS A 35 0.80 -14.16 15.12
CA LYS A 35 2.13 -14.37 14.52
C LYS A 35 2.07 -14.27 12.99
N GLU A 36 1.07 -14.88 12.36
CA GLU A 36 0.91 -14.84 10.89
C GLU A 36 0.54 -13.43 10.41
N VAL A 37 -0.34 -12.74 11.13
CA VAL A 37 -0.69 -11.33 10.85
C VAL A 37 0.55 -10.44 10.94
N ALA A 38 1.34 -10.56 12.01
CA ALA A 38 2.57 -9.78 12.19
C ALA A 38 3.61 -10.10 11.11
N ALA A 39 3.77 -11.38 10.75
CA ALA A 39 4.67 -11.79 9.67
C ALA A 39 4.23 -11.21 8.31
N ARG A 40 2.92 -11.23 8.02
CA ARG A 40 2.37 -10.64 6.79
C ARG A 40 2.57 -9.13 6.76
N ARG A 41 2.27 -8.44 7.86
CA ARG A 41 2.49 -7.00 8.01
C ARG A 41 3.93 -6.64 7.71
N ARG A 42 4.88 -7.31 8.38
CA ARG A 42 6.32 -7.07 8.19
C ARG A 42 6.77 -7.32 6.76
N ALA A 43 6.29 -8.40 6.13
CA ALA A 43 6.62 -8.70 4.74
C ALA A 43 6.11 -7.61 3.77
N ASN A 44 4.90 -7.11 4.00
CA ASN A 44 4.30 -6.05 3.19
C ASN A 44 5.07 -4.73 3.35
N GLU A 45 5.40 -4.35 4.58
CA GLU A 45 6.15 -3.13 4.88
C GLU A 45 7.57 -3.16 4.29
N ILE A 46 8.28 -4.29 4.40
CA ILE A 46 9.61 -4.47 3.77
C ILE A 46 9.52 -4.38 2.24
N ARG A 47 8.51 -5.00 1.64
CA ARG A 47 8.31 -4.95 0.20
C ARG A 47 7.99 -3.52 -0.27
N LEU A 48 7.14 -2.80 0.47
CA LEU A 48 6.80 -1.42 0.18
C LEU A 48 8.02 -0.51 0.27
N SER A 49 8.80 -0.60 1.35
CA SER A 49 9.99 0.24 1.53
C SER A 49 11.03 -0.01 0.45
N SER A 50 11.24 -1.27 0.07
CA SER A 50 12.15 -1.64 -1.03
C SER A 50 11.67 -1.06 -2.37
N LEU A 51 10.38 -1.18 -2.68
CA LEU A 51 9.80 -0.64 -3.90
C LEU A 51 9.93 0.89 -3.99
N LEU A 52 9.67 1.61 -2.90
CA LEU A 52 9.81 3.06 -2.88
C LEU A 52 11.26 3.50 -3.06
N ALA A 53 12.20 2.80 -2.42
CA ALA A 53 13.64 3.06 -2.60
C ALA A 53 14.10 2.80 -4.05
N ASP A 54 13.61 1.72 -4.68
CA ASP A 54 13.93 1.42 -6.08
C ASP A 54 13.39 2.47 -7.05
N LEU A 55 12.20 3.02 -6.78
CA LEU A 55 11.60 4.08 -7.60
C LEU A 55 12.36 5.41 -7.43
N GLU A 56 12.73 5.76 -6.19
CA GLU A 56 13.56 6.94 -5.92
C GLU A 56 14.92 6.86 -6.60
N LEU A 57 15.55 5.67 -6.61
CA LEU A 57 16.80 5.43 -7.34
C LEU A 57 16.67 5.68 -8.85
N LEU A 58 15.48 5.49 -9.40
CA LEU A 58 15.15 5.74 -10.81
C LEU A 58 14.69 7.19 -11.08
N ASP A 59 14.84 8.09 -10.10
CA ASP A 59 14.34 9.48 -10.15
C ASP A 59 12.82 9.54 -10.43
N LEU A 60 12.09 8.51 -9.99
CA LEU A 60 10.64 8.46 -10.05
C LEU A 60 10.07 8.92 -8.71
N ASP A 61 9.15 9.87 -8.78
CA ASP A 61 8.38 10.35 -7.64
C ASP A 61 6.99 9.68 -7.65
N PRO A 62 6.80 8.48 -7.05
CA PRO A 62 5.50 7.84 -7.01
C PRO A 62 4.55 8.56 -6.04
N ILE A 63 3.26 8.50 -6.35
CA ILE A 63 2.20 8.87 -5.41
C ILE A 63 1.81 7.61 -4.64
N LEU A 64 2.01 7.62 -3.31
CA LEU A 64 1.55 6.53 -2.46
C LEU A 64 0.08 6.73 -2.11
N VAL A 65 -0.77 5.84 -2.60
CA VAL A 65 -2.21 5.82 -2.27
C VAL A 65 -2.43 5.04 -0.98
N SER A 66 -2.52 5.74 0.15
CA SER A 66 -2.67 5.14 1.49
C SER A 66 -4.10 5.15 2.04
N SER A 67 -5.04 5.78 1.34
CA SER A 67 -6.45 5.89 1.72
C SER A 67 -7.35 5.54 0.54
N SER A 68 -8.53 5.00 0.83
CA SER A 68 -9.61 4.85 -0.15
C SER A 68 -10.61 6.02 -0.12
N ASP A 69 -10.42 6.99 0.79
CA ASP A 69 -11.26 8.18 0.85
C ASP A 69 -10.93 9.13 -0.32
N PRO A 70 -11.94 9.56 -1.12
CA PRO A 70 -11.71 10.43 -2.26
C PRO A 70 -11.06 11.78 -1.91
N THR A 71 -11.31 12.32 -0.72
CA THR A 71 -10.75 13.60 -0.26
C THR A 71 -9.26 13.45 0.03
N ASP A 72 -8.89 12.40 0.77
CA ASP A 72 -7.49 12.08 1.08
C ASP A 72 -6.69 11.82 -0.21
N LEU A 73 -7.29 11.08 -1.16
CA LEU A 73 -6.70 10.81 -2.47
C LEU A 73 -6.43 12.11 -3.25
N LEU A 74 -7.40 13.01 -3.29
CA LEU A 74 -7.26 14.29 -4.00
C LEU A 74 -6.18 15.16 -3.35
N ALA A 75 -6.18 15.27 -2.02
CA ALA A 75 -5.17 16.04 -1.29
C ALA A 75 -3.76 15.53 -1.59
N THR A 76 -3.55 14.21 -1.53
CA THR A 76 -2.27 13.58 -1.83
C THR A 76 -1.80 13.87 -3.26
N PHE A 77 -2.72 13.86 -4.22
CA PHE A 77 -2.40 14.17 -5.62
C PHE A 77 -1.99 15.64 -5.80
N LEU A 78 -2.69 16.58 -5.15
CA LEU A 78 -2.38 18.01 -5.23
C LEU A 78 -1.00 18.30 -4.64
N ASP A 79 -0.69 17.76 -3.46
CA ASP A 79 0.63 17.92 -2.82
C ASP A 79 1.76 17.43 -3.73
N TRP A 80 1.57 16.26 -4.35
CA TRP A 80 2.53 15.73 -5.32
C TRP A 80 2.72 16.64 -6.54
N THR A 81 1.65 17.22 -7.08
CA THR A 81 1.76 18.13 -8.23
C THR A 81 2.55 19.40 -7.90
N GLU A 82 2.37 19.94 -6.70
CA GLU A 82 3.09 21.14 -6.25
C GLU A 82 4.58 20.87 -6.02
N LEU A 83 4.93 19.75 -5.37
CA LEU A 83 6.33 19.33 -5.19
C LEU A 83 7.06 19.16 -6.54
N ARG A 84 6.38 18.55 -7.52
CA ARG A 84 6.96 18.35 -8.87
C ARG A 84 7.08 19.66 -9.66
N ARG A 85 6.19 20.63 -9.45
CA ARG A 85 6.30 21.97 -10.05
C ARG A 85 7.49 22.72 -9.46
N ALA A 86 7.67 22.68 -8.15
CA ALA A 86 8.79 23.32 -7.46
C ALA A 86 10.16 22.78 -7.94
N ARG A 87 10.32 21.45 -8.05
CA ARG A 87 11.56 20.85 -8.57
C ARG A 87 11.87 21.22 -10.01
N ARG A 88 10.86 21.32 -10.88
CA ARG A 88 11.06 21.77 -12.27
C ARG A 88 11.37 23.25 -12.37
N GLY A 89 10.78 24.07 -11.50
CA GLY A 89 11.06 25.50 -11.42
C GLY A 89 12.44 25.85 -10.87
N SER A 90 13.06 24.96 -10.07
CA SER A 90 14.44 25.17 -9.57
C SER A 90 15.53 24.70 -10.53
N MET A 91 15.17 24.08 -11.65
CA MET A 91 16.09 23.66 -12.72
C MET A 91 16.05 24.60 -13.95
N ALA A 92 15.28 25.68 -13.89
CA ALA A 92 15.22 26.74 -14.91
C ALA A 92 15.94 27.99 -14.41
#